data_AF-A0A7X0LL78-F1
#
_entry.id   AF-A0A7X0LL78-F1
#
_cell.length_a   1.000
_cell.length_b   1.000
_cell.length_c   1.000
_cell.angle_alpha   90.00
_cell.angle_beta   90.00
_cell.angle_gamma   90.00
#
_symmetry.space_group_name_H-M   'P 1'
#
loop_
_entity.id
_entity.type
_entity.pdbx_description
1 polymer ?
#
loop_
_entity_poly.entity_id
_entity_poly.type
_entity_poly.pdbx_seq_one_letter_code
_entity_poly.pdbx_strand_id
1 'polypeptide(L)'
;MNTPETTPRTTGVIICDHGSRRQASNDSLKEVAKLFAERFADDCDIVEPAHMELAMPDIAAAYGSCVERGANHIVILPFFLARGKHWTRDIPSLTSQAAAEFPGTTYQVAEPLGIDTLILDLLKKRLDADDQPTLASGEEDPRLKDTPATDKRIQCNTCPFQLDKETGVVTIKEGSGVVAAGIRH
;
A
#
# COMPACT_ATOMS: atom_id res chain seq x y z
N MET A 1 -29.43 25.44 -30.38
CA MET A 1 -28.12 24.80 -30.22
C MET A 1 -28.15 24.14 -28.86
N ASN A 2 -28.25 22.81 -28.81
CA ASN A 2 -28.28 22.08 -27.55
C ASN A 2 -26.84 21.96 -27.04
N THR A 3 -26.56 22.57 -25.91
CA THR A 3 -25.32 22.33 -25.15
C THR A 3 -25.35 20.88 -24.68
N PRO A 4 -24.30 20.07 -24.86
CA PRO A 4 -24.27 18.72 -24.29
C PRO A 4 -24.30 18.86 -22.77
N GLU A 5 -25.37 18.37 -22.14
CA GLU A 5 -25.45 18.21 -20.69
C GLU A 5 -24.27 17.33 -20.26
N THR A 6 -23.33 17.91 -19.53
CA THR A 6 -22.18 17.19 -18.99
C THR A 6 -22.68 16.48 -17.74
N THR A 7 -22.77 15.15 -17.79
CA THR A 7 -23.15 14.35 -16.61
C THR A 7 -22.27 14.76 -15.43
N PRO A 8 -22.84 15.04 -14.24
CA PRO A 8 -22.05 15.35 -13.05
C PRO A 8 -21.03 14.25 -12.80
N ARG A 9 -19.77 14.63 -12.56
CA ARG A 9 -18.70 13.68 -12.25
C ARG A 9 -18.88 13.17 -10.82
N THR A 10 -19.14 11.88 -10.67
CA THR A 10 -19.17 11.20 -9.38
C THR A 10 -17.88 10.39 -9.26
N THR A 11 -17.03 10.76 -8.32
CA THR A 11 -15.72 10.11 -8.13
C THR A 11 -15.83 8.91 -7.19
N GLY A 12 -15.35 7.76 -7.63
CA GLY A 12 -15.03 6.62 -6.78
C GLY A 12 -13.53 6.53 -6.55
N VAL A 13 -13.11 6.25 -5.32
CA VAL A 13 -11.71 6.10 -4.92
C VAL A 13 -11.43 4.65 -4.58
N ILE A 14 -10.38 4.08 -5.15
CA ILE A 14 -9.91 2.75 -4.81
C ILE A 14 -8.53 2.88 -4.16
N ILE A 15 -8.41 2.52 -2.88
CA ILE A 15 -7.12 2.49 -2.19
C ILE A 15 -6.56 1.07 -2.29
N CYS A 16 -5.41 0.92 -2.95
CA CYS A 16 -4.88 -0.39 -3.33
C CYS A 16 -3.51 -0.69 -2.72
N ASP A 17 -3.35 -1.87 -2.12
CA ASP A 17 -2.05 -2.44 -1.72
C ASP A 17 -1.77 -3.79 -2.44
N HIS A 18 -0.70 -4.49 -2.06
CA HIS A 18 -0.39 -5.81 -2.64
C HIS A 18 -1.38 -6.91 -2.25
N GLY A 19 -2.08 -6.74 -1.13
CA GLY A 19 -2.69 -7.81 -0.36
C GLY A 19 -1.67 -8.56 0.48
N SER A 20 -2.18 -9.32 1.45
CA SER A 20 -1.40 -10.15 2.34
C SER A 20 -2.11 -11.46 2.60
N ARG A 21 -1.33 -12.52 2.85
CA ARG A 21 -1.88 -13.78 3.36
C ARG A 21 -2.39 -13.66 4.80
N ARG A 22 -1.96 -12.61 5.53
CA ARG A 22 -2.40 -12.32 6.90
C ARG A 22 -3.63 -11.43 6.86
N GLN A 23 -4.76 -11.94 7.35
CA GLN A 23 -6.03 -11.21 7.36
C GLN A 23 -5.93 -9.84 8.06
N ALA A 24 -5.21 -9.77 9.20
CA ALA A 24 -5.01 -8.52 9.93
C ALA A 24 -4.33 -7.41 9.11
N SER A 25 -3.46 -7.76 8.15
CA SER A 25 -2.86 -6.78 7.24
C SER A 25 -3.89 -6.25 6.24
N ASN A 26 -4.74 -7.13 5.69
CA ASN A 26 -5.81 -6.73 4.77
C ASN A 26 -6.85 -5.87 5.48
N ASP A 27 -7.17 -6.18 6.73
CA ASP A 27 -8.11 -5.38 7.54
C ASP A 27 -7.57 -3.99 7.84
N SER A 28 -6.24 -3.82 7.91
CA SER A 28 -5.63 -2.49 8.06
C SER A 28 -5.91 -1.59 6.84
N LEU A 29 -5.91 -2.14 5.62
CA LEU A 29 -6.26 -1.37 4.42
C LEU A 29 -7.74 -0.97 4.41
N LYS A 30 -8.64 -1.87 4.86
CA LYS A 30 -10.06 -1.55 5.00
C LYS A 30 -10.28 -0.40 5.97
N GLU A 31 -9.57 -0.39 7.09
CA GLU A 31 -9.64 0.70 8.06
C GLU A 31 -9.10 2.01 7.47
N VAL A 32 -8.02 1.96 6.68
CA VAL A 32 -7.52 3.14 5.95
C VAL A 32 -8.58 3.68 4.99
N ALA A 33 -9.22 2.83 4.19
CA ALA A 33 -10.27 3.25 3.26
C ALA A 33 -11.47 3.88 3.99
N LYS A 34 -11.89 3.28 5.09
CA LYS A 34 -12.96 3.82 5.94
C LYS A 34 -12.59 5.18 6.53
N LEU A 35 -11.42 5.30 7.16
CA LEU A 35 -10.97 6.56 7.76
C LEU A 35 -10.77 7.66 6.69
N PHE A 36 -10.34 7.29 5.49
CA PHE A 36 -10.25 8.21 4.36
C PHE A 36 -11.65 8.72 3.96
N ALA A 37 -12.62 7.83 3.79
CA ALA A 37 -14.00 8.21 3.48
C ALA A 37 -14.61 9.12 4.55
N GLU A 38 -14.43 8.79 5.83
CA GLU A 38 -14.94 9.59 6.95
C GLU A 38 -14.29 10.97 7.02
N ARG A 39 -12.98 11.05 6.74
CA ARG A 39 -12.22 12.30 6.86
C ARG A 39 -12.46 13.26 5.69
N PHE A 40 -12.71 12.73 4.50
CA PHE A 40 -12.84 13.47 3.25
C PHE A 40 -14.22 13.26 2.61
N ALA A 41 -15.26 13.10 3.43
CA ALA A 41 -16.63 12.84 2.97
C ALA A 41 -17.15 13.93 2.02
N ASP A 42 -16.76 15.19 2.23
CA ASP A 42 -17.16 16.30 1.34
C ASP A 42 -16.56 16.20 -0.07
N ASP A 43 -15.47 15.43 -0.23
CA ASP A 43 -14.72 15.29 -1.49
C ASP A 43 -14.92 13.92 -2.16
N CYS A 44 -15.16 12.85 -1.37
CA CYS A 44 -15.11 11.46 -1.82
C CYS A 44 -16.07 10.54 -1.04
N ASP A 45 -17.33 10.42 -1.49
CA ASP A 45 -18.34 9.57 -0.84
C ASP A 45 -18.17 8.06 -1.13
N ILE A 46 -17.53 7.72 -2.25
CA ILE A 46 -17.35 6.34 -2.71
C ILE A 46 -15.88 5.98 -2.58
N VAL A 47 -15.55 5.19 -1.56
CA VAL A 47 -14.19 4.72 -1.29
C VAL A 47 -14.22 3.21 -1.06
N GLU A 48 -13.40 2.47 -1.78
CA GLU A 48 -13.27 1.01 -1.68
C GLU A 48 -11.80 0.62 -1.47
N PRO A 49 -11.49 -0.34 -0.57
CA PRO A 49 -10.17 -0.97 -0.53
C PRO A 49 -10.03 -1.96 -1.69
N ALA A 50 -8.80 -2.21 -2.15
CA ALA A 50 -8.49 -3.27 -3.10
C ALA A 50 -7.10 -3.87 -2.89
N HIS A 51 -6.92 -5.11 -3.31
CA HIS A 51 -5.64 -5.81 -3.25
C HIS A 51 -5.22 -6.27 -4.64
N MET A 52 -3.92 -6.22 -4.94
CA MET A 52 -3.42 -6.59 -6.27
C MET A 52 -3.52 -8.09 -6.58
N GLU A 53 -3.20 -8.97 -5.62
CA GLU A 53 -3.03 -10.40 -5.91
C GLU A 53 -3.40 -11.33 -4.74
N LEU A 54 -3.13 -10.93 -3.49
CA LEU A 54 -3.10 -11.88 -2.37
C LEU A 54 -4.38 -11.95 -1.54
N ALA A 55 -5.36 -11.09 -1.81
CA ALA A 55 -6.59 -10.99 -1.03
C ALA A 55 -7.73 -10.40 -1.87
N MET A 56 -8.96 -10.53 -1.38
CA MET A 56 -10.14 -9.85 -1.90
C MET A 56 -10.58 -8.72 -0.95
N PRO A 57 -11.22 -7.65 -1.46
CA PRO A 57 -11.54 -7.39 -2.87
C PRO A 57 -10.30 -7.10 -3.73
N ASP A 58 -10.32 -7.51 -4.99
CA ASP A 58 -9.31 -7.11 -5.98
C ASP A 58 -9.70 -5.79 -6.66
N ILE A 59 -8.84 -5.27 -7.56
CA ILE A 59 -9.10 -4.01 -8.27
C ILE A 59 -10.39 -4.07 -9.10
N ALA A 60 -10.69 -5.22 -9.73
CA ALA A 60 -11.89 -5.35 -10.56
C ALA A 60 -13.17 -5.32 -9.71
N ALA A 61 -13.20 -6.05 -8.59
CA ALA A 61 -14.32 -6.05 -7.67
C ALA A 61 -14.56 -4.67 -7.05
N ALA A 62 -13.50 -3.98 -6.61
CA ALA A 62 -13.59 -2.62 -6.07
C ALA A 62 -14.06 -1.61 -7.14
N TYR A 63 -13.61 -1.76 -8.39
CA TYR A 63 -14.08 -0.93 -9.51
C TYR A 63 -15.57 -1.13 -9.76
N GLY A 64 -16.03 -2.38 -9.88
CA GLY A 64 -17.45 -2.69 -10.05
C GLY A 64 -18.30 -2.11 -8.91
N SER A 65 -17.85 -2.26 -7.66
CA SER A 65 -18.54 -1.70 -6.49
C SER A 65 -18.65 -0.18 -6.55
N CYS A 66 -17.58 0.52 -6.95
CA CYS A 66 -17.64 1.98 -7.17
C CYS A 66 -18.70 2.36 -8.21
N VAL A 67 -18.75 1.63 -9.33
CA VAL A 67 -19.70 1.88 -10.43
C VAL A 67 -21.14 1.58 -9.99
N GLU A 68 -21.37 0.49 -9.27
CA GLU A 68 -22.69 0.14 -8.70
C GLU A 68 -23.21 1.23 -7.75
N ARG A 69 -22.29 1.90 -7.03
CA ARG A 69 -22.59 3.04 -6.16
C ARG A 69 -22.75 4.36 -6.92
N GLY A 70 -22.63 4.36 -8.25
CA GLY A 70 -22.89 5.50 -9.12
C GLY A 70 -21.65 6.30 -9.54
N ALA A 71 -20.44 5.80 -9.26
CA ALA A 71 -19.23 6.45 -9.73
C ALA A 71 -19.07 6.34 -11.25
N ASN A 72 -18.76 7.45 -11.91
CA ASN A 72 -18.44 7.52 -13.34
C ASN A 72 -16.99 7.95 -13.61
N HIS A 73 -16.25 8.30 -12.55
CA HIS A 73 -14.82 8.54 -12.59
C HIS A 73 -14.12 7.82 -11.44
N ILE A 74 -13.17 6.93 -11.74
CA ILE A 74 -12.52 6.10 -10.74
C ILE A 74 -11.06 6.53 -10.56
N VAL A 75 -10.65 6.84 -9.33
CA VAL A 75 -9.28 7.20 -8.99
C VAL A 75 -8.66 6.11 -8.14
N ILE A 76 -7.56 5.54 -8.63
CA ILE A 76 -6.84 4.46 -7.97
C ILE A 76 -5.65 5.09 -7.24
N LEU A 77 -5.60 4.91 -5.92
CA LEU A 77 -4.58 5.42 -5.01
C LEU A 77 -3.69 4.26 -4.53
N PRO A 78 -2.48 4.10 -5.08
CA PRO A 78 -1.56 3.06 -4.65
C PRO A 78 -0.99 3.34 -3.24
N PHE A 79 -1.35 2.51 -2.27
CA PHE A 79 -0.90 2.60 -0.88
C PHE A 79 0.48 1.95 -0.68
N PHE A 80 1.50 2.50 -1.35
CA PHE A 80 2.89 2.02 -1.31
C PHE A 80 3.88 3.13 -0.98
N LEU A 81 4.83 2.86 -0.09
CA LEU A 81 5.91 3.80 0.26
C LEU A 81 7.05 3.81 -0.77
N ALA A 82 7.32 2.67 -1.40
CA ALA A 82 8.46 2.53 -2.30
C ALA A 82 8.02 2.54 -3.76
N ARG A 83 8.77 3.28 -4.59
CA ARG A 83 8.56 3.25 -6.04
C ARG A 83 9.17 2.00 -6.68
N GLY A 84 8.54 0.84 -6.52
CA GLY A 84 8.90 -0.42 -7.18
C GLY A 84 8.37 -0.51 -8.62
N LYS A 85 9.16 -1.12 -9.52
CA LYS A 85 8.81 -1.26 -10.96
C LYS A 85 7.55 -2.10 -11.23
N HIS A 86 7.14 -2.94 -10.29
CA HIS A 86 6.04 -3.87 -10.47
C HIS A 86 4.69 -3.14 -10.46
N TRP A 87 4.39 -2.38 -9.41
CA TRP A 87 3.09 -1.71 -9.31
C TRP A 87 2.91 -0.56 -10.33
N THR A 88 3.99 0.11 -10.79
CA THR A 88 3.90 1.16 -11.84
C THR A 88 3.30 0.67 -13.15
N ARG A 89 3.40 -0.63 -13.43
CA ARG A 89 2.86 -1.25 -14.64
C ARG A 89 1.62 -2.08 -14.33
N ASP A 90 1.66 -2.82 -13.23
CA ASP A 90 0.63 -3.82 -12.94
C ASP A 90 -0.69 -3.15 -12.53
N ILE A 91 -0.67 -2.07 -11.72
CA ILE A 91 -1.91 -1.37 -11.33
C ILE A 91 -2.60 -0.71 -12.53
N PRO A 92 -1.91 0.05 -13.41
CA PRO A 92 -2.54 0.54 -14.64
C PRO A 92 -3.11 -0.57 -15.52
N SER A 93 -2.40 -1.70 -15.64
CA SER A 93 -2.87 -2.85 -16.43
C SER A 93 -4.15 -3.46 -15.85
N LEU A 94 -4.17 -3.74 -14.54
CA LEU A 94 -5.33 -4.29 -13.85
C LEU A 94 -6.52 -3.32 -13.88
N THR A 95 -6.26 -2.03 -13.70
CA THR A 95 -7.27 -0.98 -13.77
C THR A 95 -7.88 -0.88 -15.17
N SER A 96 -7.04 -0.94 -16.22
CA SER A 96 -7.51 -0.90 -17.62
C SER A 96 -8.38 -2.11 -17.95
N GLN A 97 -8.02 -3.29 -17.45
CA GLN A 97 -8.83 -4.51 -17.59
C GLN A 97 -10.19 -4.37 -16.90
N ALA A 98 -10.22 -3.89 -15.66
CA ALA A 98 -11.47 -3.64 -14.94
C ALA A 98 -12.35 -2.60 -15.66
N ALA A 99 -11.75 -1.49 -16.11
CA ALA A 99 -12.47 -0.42 -16.80
C ALA A 99 -13.08 -0.86 -18.14
N ALA A 100 -12.50 -1.87 -18.81
CA ALA A 100 -13.03 -2.40 -20.07
C ALA A 100 -14.45 -3.01 -19.91
N GLU A 101 -14.82 -3.42 -18.70
CA GLU A 101 -16.16 -3.92 -18.37
C GLU A 101 -17.17 -2.78 -18.17
N PHE A 102 -16.71 -1.54 -18.00
CA PHE A 102 -17.53 -0.36 -17.68
C PHE A 102 -17.25 0.81 -18.65
N PRO A 103 -17.66 0.71 -19.93
CA PRO A 103 -17.30 1.68 -20.98
C PRO A 103 -17.83 3.10 -20.77
N GLY A 104 -18.78 3.30 -19.84
CA GLY A 104 -19.30 4.61 -19.45
C GLY A 104 -18.49 5.34 -18.38
N THR A 105 -17.36 4.76 -17.95
CA THR A 105 -16.53 5.30 -16.87
C THR A 105 -15.19 5.81 -17.39
N THR A 106 -14.59 6.73 -16.64
CA THR A 106 -13.20 7.15 -16.85
C THR A 106 -12.38 6.78 -15.63
N TYR A 107 -11.07 6.65 -15.76
CA TYR A 107 -10.21 6.34 -14.61
C TYR A 107 -8.88 7.08 -14.65
N GLN A 108 -8.26 7.19 -13.47
CA GLN A 108 -6.90 7.69 -13.28
C GLN A 108 -6.19 6.83 -12.23
N VAL A 109 -4.94 6.48 -12.49
CA VAL A 109 -4.06 5.87 -11.49
C VAL A 109 -3.12 6.95 -10.96
N ALA A 110 -3.16 7.23 -9.66
CA ALA A 110 -2.30 8.19 -9.00
C ALA A 110 -0.88 7.66 -8.81
N GLU A 111 0.04 8.55 -8.46
CA GLU A 111 1.34 8.13 -7.96
C GLU A 111 1.18 7.45 -6.58
N PRO A 112 2.07 6.51 -6.23
CA PRO A 112 2.07 5.94 -4.90
C PRO A 112 2.49 7.00 -3.88
N LEU A 113 2.23 6.74 -2.60
CA LEU A 113 2.64 7.65 -1.50
C LEU A 113 4.11 8.05 -1.60
N GLY A 114 5.00 7.11 -1.92
CA GLY A 114 6.38 7.43 -2.24
C GLY A 114 7.13 8.10 -1.08
N ILE A 115 8.03 9.03 -1.44
CA ILE A 115 8.76 9.87 -0.48
C ILE A 115 8.09 11.24 -0.50
N ASP A 116 7.43 11.58 0.61
CA ASP A 116 6.74 12.85 0.80
C ASP A 116 7.09 13.45 2.17
N THR A 117 7.11 14.78 2.26
CA THR A 117 7.37 15.49 3.53
C THR A 117 6.38 15.11 4.63
N LEU A 118 5.12 14.80 4.30
CA LEU A 118 4.11 14.36 5.27
C LEU A 118 4.44 13.00 5.91
N ILE A 119 5.19 12.15 5.20
CA ILE A 119 5.70 10.89 5.76
C ILE A 119 6.78 11.20 6.81
N LEU A 120 7.63 12.22 6.57
CA LEU A 120 8.62 12.65 7.55
C LEU A 120 7.96 13.20 8.83
N ASP A 121 6.87 13.95 8.68
CA ASP A 121 6.08 14.45 9.82
C ASP A 121 5.47 13.29 10.61
N LEU A 122 4.96 12.27 9.93
CA LEU A 122 4.47 11.06 10.58
C LEU A 122 5.60 10.32 11.31
N LEU A 123 6.78 10.19 10.71
CA LEU A 123 7.95 9.58 11.36
C LEU A 123 8.37 10.38 12.60
N LYS A 124 8.41 11.71 12.53
CA LYS A 124 8.68 12.59 13.67
C LYS A 124 7.65 12.39 14.78
N LYS A 125 6.36 12.32 14.42
CA LYS A 125 5.28 12.03 15.38
C LYS A 125 5.46 10.68 16.06
N ARG A 126 5.97 9.65 15.36
CA ARG A 126 6.29 8.34 15.97
C ARG A 126 7.52 8.38 16.85
N LEU A 127 8.53 9.18 16.51
CA LEU A 127 9.70 9.39 17.34
C LEU A 127 9.35 10.08 18.67
N ASP A 128 8.44 11.05 18.62
CA ASP A 128 8.00 11.81 19.80
C ASP A 128 6.94 11.09 20.63
N ALA A 129 6.31 10.07 20.06
CA ALA A 129 5.41 9.22 20.82
C ALA A 129 6.25 8.36 21.78
N ASP A 130 6.08 8.57 23.09
CA ASP A 130 6.65 7.71 24.16
C ASP A 130 6.13 6.25 24.13
N ASP A 131 5.41 5.87 23.08
CA ASP A 131 4.90 4.53 22.82
C ASP A 131 5.98 3.71 22.11
N GLN A 132 7.10 3.50 22.78
CA GLN A 132 8.01 2.41 22.40
C GLN A 132 7.33 1.11 22.83
N PRO A 133 7.02 0.17 21.91
CA PRO A 133 6.90 -1.22 22.31
C PRO A 133 8.30 -1.62 22.75
N THR A 134 8.60 -1.38 24.02
CA THR A 134 9.81 -1.88 24.64
C THR A 134 9.59 -3.38 24.66
N LEU A 135 10.13 -4.10 23.66
CA LEU A 135 10.50 -5.49 23.91
C LEU A 135 11.53 -5.37 25.02
N ALA A 136 11.06 -5.52 26.26
CA ALA A 136 11.94 -5.68 27.40
C ALA A 136 12.96 -6.73 26.98
N SER A 137 14.25 -6.40 27.08
CA SER A 137 15.34 -7.27 26.70
C SER A 137 15.10 -8.69 27.19
N GLY A 138 14.65 -9.58 26.31
CA GLY A 138 14.31 -10.98 26.64
C GLY A 138 12.90 -11.47 26.30
N GLU A 139 11.95 -10.63 25.87
CA GLU A 139 10.62 -11.13 25.45
C GLU A 139 10.48 -11.22 23.92
N GLU A 140 10.08 -12.39 23.42
CA GLU A 140 9.79 -12.63 22.01
C GLU A 140 8.52 -11.86 21.56
N ASP A 141 8.62 -11.13 20.44
CA ASP A 141 7.49 -10.41 19.84
C ASP A 141 6.32 -11.38 19.60
N PRO A 142 5.13 -11.15 20.19
CA PRO A 142 3.99 -12.04 20.05
C PRO A 142 3.50 -12.20 18.61
N ARG A 143 3.89 -11.30 17.69
CA ARG A 143 3.59 -11.38 16.25
C ARG A 143 4.55 -12.29 15.47
N LEU A 144 5.65 -12.70 16.09
CA LEU A 144 6.63 -13.64 15.54
C LEU A 144 6.31 -15.10 15.89
N LYS A 145 5.38 -15.36 16.83
CA LYS A 145 5.06 -16.70 17.36
C LYS A 145 4.55 -17.70 16.32
N ASP A 146 3.99 -17.23 15.20
CA ASP A 146 3.51 -18.09 14.10
C ASP A 146 4.50 -18.20 12.93
N THR A 147 5.69 -17.63 13.06
CA THR A 147 6.74 -17.81 12.05
C THR A 147 7.64 -18.93 12.55
N PRO A 148 7.61 -20.14 11.96
CA PRO A 148 8.59 -21.14 12.30
C PRO A 148 9.98 -20.52 12.05
N ALA A 149 10.86 -20.55 13.06
CA ALA A 149 12.22 -20.01 13.03
C ALA A 149 13.12 -20.59 11.89
N THR A 150 12.56 -21.51 11.11
CA THR A 150 13.14 -22.19 9.96
C THR A 150 12.54 -21.78 8.61
N ASP A 151 11.68 -20.75 8.53
CA ASP A 151 11.15 -20.34 7.23
C ASP A 151 12.22 -19.68 6.34
N LYS A 152 12.86 -20.52 5.52
CA LYS A 152 13.82 -20.15 4.47
C LYS A 152 13.22 -19.23 3.39
N ARG A 153 11.92 -18.87 3.47
CA ARG A 153 11.23 -18.00 2.50
C ARG A 153 11.40 -16.50 2.73
N ILE A 154 11.98 -16.05 3.85
CA ILE A 154 12.50 -14.66 3.97
C ILE A 154 13.97 -14.63 3.48
N GLN A 155 14.23 -15.23 2.33
CA GLN A 155 15.40 -14.90 1.53
C GLN A 155 14.89 -14.13 0.32
N CYS A 156 14.78 -12.82 0.52
CA CYS A 156 14.82 -11.90 -0.61
C CYS A 156 16.22 -12.06 -1.24
N ASN A 157 16.31 -12.84 -2.32
CA ASN A 157 17.57 -13.09 -3.04
C ASN A 157 18.17 -11.82 -3.66
N THR A 158 17.42 -10.71 -3.62
CA THR A 158 17.82 -9.36 -4.01
C THR A 158 18.11 -8.45 -2.82
N CYS A 159 17.95 -8.90 -1.57
CA CYS A 159 18.29 -8.11 -0.39
C CYS A 159 19.83 -8.08 -0.23
N PRO A 160 20.45 -6.88 -0.34
CA PRO A 160 21.89 -6.74 -0.17
C PRO A 160 22.30 -6.86 1.30
N PHE A 161 21.33 -6.92 2.22
CA PHE A 161 21.56 -7.00 3.65
C PHE A 161 21.46 -8.44 4.15
N GLN A 162 22.38 -8.82 5.03
CA GLN A 162 22.44 -10.11 5.71
C GLN A 162 22.42 -9.87 7.22
N LEU A 163 21.45 -10.47 7.91
CA LEU A 163 21.40 -10.50 9.36
C LEU A 163 22.28 -11.65 9.85
N ASP A 164 23.31 -11.33 10.64
CA ASP A 164 23.99 -12.30 11.48
C ASP A 164 23.05 -12.71 12.62
N LYS A 165 22.76 -14.00 12.72
CA LYS A 165 21.79 -14.54 13.69
C LYS A 165 22.37 -14.67 15.10
N GLU A 166 23.69 -14.68 15.26
CA GLU A 166 24.34 -14.77 16.56
C GLU A 166 24.55 -13.38 17.17
N THR A 167 24.89 -12.40 16.33
CA THR A 167 25.20 -11.04 16.80
C THR A 167 24.07 -10.05 16.60
N GLY A 168 23.06 -10.39 15.78
CA GLY A 168 21.97 -9.48 15.41
C GLY A 168 22.40 -8.35 14.46
N VAL A 169 23.65 -8.36 13.99
CA VAL A 169 24.21 -7.29 13.15
C VAL A 169 23.78 -7.49 11.70
N VAL A 170 23.26 -6.42 11.10
CA VAL A 170 22.92 -6.40 9.67
C VAL A 170 24.13 -5.89 8.88
N THR A 171 24.67 -6.73 8.02
CA THR A 171 25.83 -6.43 7.16
C THR A 171 25.43 -6.40 5.68
N ILE A 172 26.22 -5.75 4.83
CA ILE A 172 26.01 -5.72 3.38
C ILE A 172 26.79 -6.88 2.75
N LYS A 173 26.15 -7.68 1.90
CA LYS A 173 26.79 -8.79 1.16
C LYS A 173 27.87 -8.25 0.22
N GLU A 174 29.07 -8.84 0.28
CA GLU A 174 30.15 -8.53 -0.65
C GLU A 174 29.70 -8.72 -2.11
N GLY A 175 30.02 -7.76 -2.98
CA GLY A 175 29.61 -7.76 -4.39
C GLY A 175 28.22 -7.21 -4.71
N SER A 176 27.47 -6.72 -3.71
CA SER A 176 26.11 -6.17 -3.89
C SER A 176 26.04 -4.78 -4.55
N GLY A 177 27.18 -4.13 -4.84
CA GLY A 177 27.24 -2.79 -5.46
C GLY A 177 26.77 -1.64 -4.56
N VAL A 178 26.38 -1.93 -3.31
CA VAL A 178 25.96 -0.92 -2.33
C VAL A 178 27.19 -0.40 -1.58
N VAL A 179 27.55 0.87 -1.82
CA VAL A 179 28.63 1.54 -1.08
C VAL A 179 28.08 2.01 0.26
N ALA A 180 28.65 1.53 1.37
CA ALA A 180 28.31 2.03 2.70
C ALA A 180 28.66 3.53 2.78
N ALA A 181 27.64 4.39 2.92
CA ALA A 181 27.85 5.80 3.23
C ALA A 181 28.36 5.87 4.69
N GLY A 182 29.67 5.97 4.85
CA GLY A 182 30.30 6.12 6.16
C GLY A 182 29.81 7.39 6.84
N ILE A 183 29.04 7.22 7.92
CA ILE A 183 28.80 8.28 8.90
C ILE A 183 30.12 8.44 9.66
N ARG A 184 30.89 9.47 9.33
CA ARG A 184 31.99 9.92 10.20
C ARG A 184 31.38 10.65 11.39
N HIS A 185 31.82 10.28 12.59
CA HIS A 185 31.48 10.95 13.86
C HIS A 185 31.95 12.40 13.87
#